data_AF-A0A0R3SVX3-F1
#
_entry.id   AF-A0A0R3SVX3-F1
#
_cell.length_a   1.000
_cell.length_b   1.000
_cell.length_c   1.000
_cell.angle_alpha   90.00
_cell.angle_beta   90.00
_cell.angle_gamma   90.00
#
_symmetry.space_group_name_H-M   'P 1'
#
loop_
_entity.id
_entity.type
_entity.pdbx_description
1 polymer ?
#
loop_
_entity_poly.entity_id
_entity_poly.type
_entity_poly.pdbx_seq_one_letter_code
_entity_poly.pdbx_strand_id
1 'polypeptide(L)'
;MIESTFIDYLTKFKVTTYTGVEDFADKFNFIFTVVVLSLCTLIITAKSYLLKPIACYISTEVGGTNLLNYVENYCWVQGTIPISYSGKMPSNDEEWAALENVKILYYQWVPFVLGLQCCLFYVPRLIWQTICYNRTGTDLENLVSQAMTAMHADEKGRQDAIENTATAIEDLLFQVTQKSYA
;
A
#
# COMPACT_ATOMS: atom_id res chain seq x y z
N MET A 1 5.79 24.37 10.14
CA MET A 1 7.07 23.62 10.13
C MET A 1 6.87 22.17 9.69
N ILE A 2 5.93 21.41 10.27
CA ILE A 2 5.62 20.04 9.82
C ILE A 2 5.05 20.00 8.39
N GLU A 3 4.21 20.99 8.02
CA GLU A 3 3.61 21.07 6.69
C GLU A 3 4.64 21.32 5.58
N SER A 4 5.61 22.22 5.79
CA SER A 4 6.69 22.46 4.82
C SER A 4 7.60 21.25 4.69
N THR A 5 7.87 20.53 5.78
CA THR A 5 8.66 19.29 5.75
C THR A 5 7.92 18.15 5.06
N PHE A 6 6.60 18.07 5.23
CA PHE A 6 5.74 17.09 4.57
C PHE A 6 5.61 17.40 3.07
N ILE A 7 5.42 18.67 2.71
CA ILE A 7 5.45 19.13 1.32
C ILE A 7 6.83 18.87 0.71
N ASP A 8 7.93 19.14 1.41
CA ASP A 8 9.29 18.81 0.96
C ASP A 8 9.49 17.31 0.75
N TYR A 9 8.95 16.47 1.63
CA TYR A 9 8.94 15.00 1.47
C TYR A 9 8.09 14.55 0.29
N LEU A 10 6.94 15.18 0.07
CA LEU A 10 6.08 14.93 -1.09
C LEU A 10 6.69 15.41 -2.41
N THR A 11 7.41 16.54 -2.41
CA THR A 11 8.18 17.00 -3.58
C THR A 11 9.46 16.19 -3.80
N LYS A 12 10.05 15.61 -2.74
CA LYS A 12 11.11 14.59 -2.83
C LYS A 12 10.61 13.26 -3.36
N PHE A 13 9.33 12.95 -3.16
CA PHE A 13 8.60 11.97 -3.96
C PHE A 13 8.49 12.51 -5.39
N LYS A 14 9.61 12.50 -6.12
CA LYS A 14 9.71 12.79 -7.56
C LYS A 14 9.00 11.70 -8.37
N VAL A 15 7.70 11.53 -8.18
CA VAL A 15 6.87 10.64 -9.00
C VAL A 15 6.87 11.11 -10.47
N THR A 16 6.94 12.43 -10.68
CA THR A 16 6.91 13.05 -12.00
C THR A 16 8.28 13.18 -12.67
N THR A 17 9.40 13.09 -11.92
CA THR A 17 10.77 13.22 -12.47
C THR A 17 11.60 11.96 -12.28
N TYR A 18 10.96 10.82 -11.98
CA TYR A 18 11.62 9.53 -12.09
C TYR A 18 11.68 9.15 -13.57
N THR A 19 12.77 9.47 -14.22
CA THR A 19 13.09 8.93 -15.55
C THR A 19 13.67 7.54 -15.37
N GLY A 20 12.75 6.60 -15.34
CA GLY A 20 13.01 5.19 -15.45
C GLY A 20 12.30 4.64 -16.69
N VAL A 21 12.46 3.35 -16.90
CA VAL A 21 11.83 2.61 -18.02
C VAL A 21 10.31 2.49 -17.86
N GLU A 22 9.79 2.79 -16.68
CA GLU A 22 8.38 2.64 -16.34
C GLU A 22 7.53 3.81 -16.84
N ASP A 23 6.38 3.46 -17.41
CA ASP A 23 5.40 4.40 -17.93
C ASP A 23 4.57 5.03 -16.80
N PHE A 24 3.77 6.04 -17.14
CA PHE A 24 2.88 6.71 -16.19
C PHE A 24 1.89 5.74 -15.53
N ALA A 25 1.36 4.78 -16.30
CA ALA A 25 0.40 3.79 -15.80
C ALA A 25 1.00 2.92 -14.69
N ASP A 26 2.26 2.49 -14.86
CA ASP A 26 2.98 1.71 -13.85
C ASP A 26 3.14 2.53 -12.58
N LYS A 27 3.63 3.77 -12.70
CA LYS A 27 3.84 4.68 -11.56
C LYS A 27 2.56 4.94 -10.78
N PHE A 28 1.44 5.08 -11.47
CA PHE A 28 0.14 5.22 -10.80
C PHE A 28 -0.24 3.96 -10.01
N ASN A 29 0.06 2.78 -10.53
CA ASN A 29 -0.27 1.52 -9.89
C ASN A 29 0.59 1.24 -8.64
N PHE A 30 1.92 1.26 -8.76
CA PHE A 30 2.78 0.87 -7.63
C PHE A 30 3.17 2.03 -6.69
N ILE A 31 3.03 3.30 -7.10
CA ILE A 31 3.29 4.46 -6.22
C ILE A 31 1.97 4.99 -5.68
N PHE A 32 1.11 5.53 -6.56
CA PHE A 32 -0.05 6.28 -6.11
C PHE A 32 -1.04 5.39 -5.35
N THR A 33 -1.38 4.23 -5.91
CA THR A 33 -2.31 3.29 -5.27
C THR A 33 -1.75 2.79 -3.94
N VAL A 34 -0.46 2.43 -3.88
CA VAL A 34 0.21 1.97 -2.65
C VAL A 34 0.22 3.06 -1.57
N VAL A 35 0.53 4.31 -1.93
CA VAL A 35 0.52 5.44 -0.98
C VAL A 35 -0.89 5.64 -0.42
N VAL A 36 -1.92 5.68 -1.27
CA VAL A 36 -3.32 5.86 -0.84
C VAL A 36 -3.76 4.71 0.08
N LEU A 37 -3.51 3.46 -0.32
CA LEU A 37 -3.84 2.28 0.49
C LEU A 37 -3.09 2.26 1.82
N SER A 38 -1.83 2.70 1.85
CA SER A 38 -1.04 2.79 3.09
C SER A 38 -1.63 3.82 4.07
N LEU A 39 -2.05 4.99 3.57
CA LEU A 39 -2.70 6.02 4.38
C LEU A 39 -4.04 5.54 4.93
N CYS A 40 -4.87 4.92 4.09
CA CYS A 40 -6.14 4.33 4.52
C CYS A 40 -5.92 3.24 5.58
N THR A 41 -4.92 2.37 5.38
CA THR A 41 -4.55 1.32 6.34
C THR A 41 -4.16 1.92 7.68
N LEU A 42 -3.31 2.96 7.69
CA LEU A 42 -2.88 3.64 8.91
C LEU A 42 -4.05 4.27 9.66
N ILE A 43 -4.92 5.01 8.96
CA ILE A 43 -6.08 5.69 9.55
C ILE A 43 -7.03 4.66 10.19
N ILE A 44 -7.37 3.60 9.46
CA ILE A 44 -8.30 2.57 9.93
C ILE A 44 -7.68 1.78 11.10
N THR A 45 -6.40 1.46 11.04
CA THR A 45 -5.69 0.78 12.14
C THR A 45 -5.68 1.65 13.40
N ALA A 46 -5.39 2.95 13.27
CA ALA A 46 -5.46 3.88 14.40
C ALA A 46 -6.86 3.91 15.02
N LYS A 47 -7.92 3.99 14.19
CA LYS A 47 -9.29 3.94 14.69
C LYS A 47 -9.64 2.59 15.36
N SER A 48 -9.13 1.49 14.82
CA SER A 48 -9.51 0.14 15.25
C SER A 48 -8.82 -0.32 16.54
N TYR A 49 -7.57 0.13 16.76
CA TYR A 49 -6.74 -0.35 17.87
C TYR A 49 -6.36 0.71 18.89
N LEU A 50 -6.28 1.99 18.50
CA LEU A 50 -5.91 3.08 19.42
C LEU A 50 -7.12 3.85 19.95
N LEU A 51 -8.20 3.90 19.15
CA LEU A 51 -9.45 4.56 19.52
C LEU A 51 -10.54 3.52 19.78
N LYS A 52 -11.73 4.00 20.16
CA LYS A 52 -12.91 3.15 20.29
C LYS A 52 -13.50 2.86 18.90
N PRO A 53 -13.54 1.58 18.45
CA PRO A 53 -14.02 1.25 17.11
C PRO A 53 -15.55 1.22 17.02
N ILE A 54 -16.23 0.96 18.14
CA ILE A 54 -17.69 0.94 18.27
C ILE A 54 -18.09 1.62 19.58
N ALA A 55 -19.27 2.26 19.58
CA ALA A 55 -19.89 2.83 20.76
C ALA A 55 -21.23 2.15 20.98
N CYS A 56 -21.48 1.68 22.20
CA CYS A 56 -22.70 0.95 22.56
C CYS A 56 -23.54 1.78 23.54
N TYR A 57 -24.85 1.57 23.51
CA TYR A 57 -25.76 2.13 24.51
C TYR A 57 -26.32 0.99 25.36
N ILE A 58 -26.22 1.13 26.68
CA ILE A 58 -26.74 0.18 27.67
C ILE A 58 -27.53 0.95 28.73
N SER A 59 -28.51 0.29 29.37
CA SER A 59 -29.25 0.91 30.46
C SER A 59 -28.37 1.09 31.71
N THR A 60 -28.61 2.17 32.45
CA THR A 60 -27.82 2.55 33.64
C THR A 60 -28.11 1.68 34.87
N GLU A 61 -29.10 0.79 34.79
CA GLU A 61 -29.56 -0.04 35.92
C GLU A 61 -28.65 -1.25 36.19
N VAL A 62 -27.94 -1.73 35.17
CA VAL A 62 -26.93 -2.78 35.27
C VAL A 62 -25.54 -2.14 35.45
N GLY A 63 -25.26 -1.66 36.67
CA GLY A 63 -24.13 -0.75 36.93
C GLY A 63 -22.86 -1.42 37.45
N GLY A 64 -21.82 -1.47 36.62
CA GLY A 64 -20.42 -1.60 37.03
C GLY A 64 -19.56 -0.61 36.24
N THR A 65 -18.56 0.02 36.87
CA THR A 65 -17.75 1.12 36.27
C THR A 65 -17.04 0.73 34.96
N ASN A 66 -16.86 -0.57 34.70
CA ASN A 66 -16.20 -1.09 33.50
C ASN A 66 -17.11 -1.90 32.57
N LEU A 67 -18.42 -2.00 32.86
CA LEU A 67 -19.32 -2.83 32.07
C LEU A 67 -19.45 -2.32 30.62
N LEU A 68 -19.51 -0.99 30.43
CA LEU A 68 -19.62 -0.40 29.10
C LEU A 68 -18.43 -0.78 28.20
N ASN A 69 -17.20 -0.71 28.73
CA ASN A 69 -16.01 -1.10 27.99
C ASN A 69 -16.00 -2.61 27.67
N TYR A 70 -16.53 -3.45 28.58
CA TYR A 70 -16.69 -4.88 28.31
C TYR A 70 -17.69 -5.13 27.17
N VAL A 71 -18.85 -4.48 27.21
CA VAL A 71 -19.90 -4.62 26.18
C VAL A 71 -19.40 -4.14 24.83
N GLU A 72 -18.73 -2.98 24.76
CA GLU A 72 -18.15 -2.48 23.51
C GLU A 72 -17.13 -3.46 22.91
N ASN A 73 -16.23 -4.02 23.72
CA ASN A 73 -15.28 -5.03 23.26
C ASN A 73 -15.97 -6.33 22.83
N TYR A 74 -16.98 -6.78 23.58
CA TYR A 74 -17.76 -7.96 23.26
C TYR A 74 -18.49 -7.79 21.92
N CYS A 75 -19.20 -6.68 21.71
CA CYS A 75 -19.87 -6.36 20.46
C CYS A 75 -18.89 -6.22 19.29
N TRP A 76 -17.73 -5.61 19.53
CA TRP A 76 -16.68 -5.51 18.50
C TRP A 76 -16.19 -6.89 18.06
N VAL A 77 -15.87 -7.78 19.00
CA VAL A 77 -15.32 -9.12 18.73
C VAL A 77 -16.37 -10.07 18.17
N GLN A 78 -17.57 -10.08 18.75
CA GLN A 78 -18.63 -11.01 18.37
C GLN A 78 -19.32 -10.61 17.07
N GLY A 79 -19.45 -9.33 16.77
CA GLY A 79 -20.19 -8.84 15.61
C GLY A 79 -21.50 -8.17 15.96
N THR A 80 -22.07 -7.51 14.96
CA THR A 80 -23.32 -6.78 15.09
C THR A 80 -24.36 -7.30 14.11
N ILE A 81 -25.62 -7.29 14.52
CA ILE A 81 -26.75 -7.72 13.69
C ILE A 81 -27.60 -6.47 13.39
N PRO A 82 -27.86 -6.15 12.12
CA PRO A 82 -28.71 -5.02 11.77
C PRO A 82 -30.19 -5.38 11.98
N ILE A 83 -30.81 -4.83 13.03
CA ILE A 83 -32.25 -4.96 13.28
C ILE A 83 -32.91 -3.61 12.98
N SER A 84 -33.96 -3.62 12.16
CA SER A 84 -34.74 -2.40 11.88
C SER A 84 -35.54 -1.98 13.11
N TYR A 85 -35.64 -0.66 13.36
CA TYR A 85 -36.49 -0.11 14.43
C TYR A 85 -37.96 -0.48 14.30
N SER A 86 -38.45 -0.66 13.07
CA SER A 86 -39.82 -1.11 12.80
C SER A 86 -39.95 -2.63 12.65
N GLY A 87 -38.84 -3.35 12.78
CA GLY A 87 -38.78 -4.80 12.63
C GLY A 87 -39.28 -5.54 13.86
N LYS A 88 -39.66 -6.81 13.69
CA LYS A 88 -39.97 -7.71 14.79
C LYS A 88 -38.67 -8.08 15.52
N MET A 89 -38.63 -7.89 16.83
CA MET A 89 -37.54 -8.41 17.66
C MET A 89 -37.63 -9.94 17.73
N PRO A 90 -36.53 -10.67 17.51
CA PRO A 90 -36.52 -12.13 17.61
C PRO A 90 -36.99 -12.58 18.99
N SER A 91 -37.95 -13.50 19.01
CA SER A 91 -38.57 -13.99 20.24
C SER A 91 -38.04 -15.37 20.66
N ASN A 92 -37.61 -16.16 19.68
CA ASN A 92 -37.22 -17.57 19.85
C ASN A 92 -35.79 -17.80 19.36
N ASP A 93 -35.14 -18.86 19.84
CA ASP A 93 -33.77 -19.21 19.47
C ASP A 93 -33.59 -19.45 17.97
N GLU A 94 -34.60 -20.01 17.29
CA GLU A 94 -34.58 -20.20 15.84
C GLU A 94 -34.52 -18.87 15.07
N GLU A 95 -35.23 -17.85 15.54
CA GLU A 95 -35.22 -16.52 14.92
C GLU A 95 -33.87 -15.82 15.15
N TRP A 96 -33.25 -16.02 16.32
CA TRP A 96 -31.89 -15.55 16.60
C TRP A 96 -30.84 -16.27 15.74
N ALA A 97 -30.95 -17.59 15.60
CA ALA A 97 -30.04 -18.38 14.77
C ALA A 97 -30.14 -17.97 13.28
N ALA A 98 -31.33 -17.64 12.80
CA ALA A 98 -31.52 -17.14 11.44
C ALA A 98 -30.73 -15.84 11.18
N LEU A 99 -30.61 -14.97 12.19
CA LEU A 99 -29.90 -13.70 12.09
C LEU A 99 -28.37 -13.81 12.13
N GLU A 100 -27.82 -14.95 12.57
CA GLU A 100 -26.36 -15.16 12.58
C GLU A 100 -25.80 -15.08 11.15
N ASN A 101 -26.59 -15.44 10.13
CA ASN A 101 -26.21 -15.34 8.72
C ASN A 101 -26.10 -13.90 8.20
N VAL A 102 -26.73 -12.92 8.87
CA VAL A 102 -26.66 -11.49 8.49
C VAL A 102 -25.73 -10.69 9.41
N LYS A 103 -24.98 -11.38 10.27
CA LYS A 103 -24.02 -10.76 11.20
C LYS A 103 -22.93 -10.03 10.42
N ILE A 104 -22.64 -8.81 10.85
CA ILE A 104 -21.60 -7.95 10.29
C ILE A 104 -20.33 -8.12 11.14
N LEU A 105 -19.29 -8.67 10.52
CA LEU A 105 -17.97 -8.88 11.14
C LEU A 105 -16.79 -8.41 10.28
N TYR A 106 -17.05 -7.92 9.06
CA TYR A 106 -15.99 -7.60 8.09
C TYR A 106 -15.07 -6.46 8.55
N TYR A 107 -15.57 -5.53 9.38
CA TYR A 107 -14.84 -4.34 9.80
C TYR A 107 -13.52 -4.66 10.52
N GLN A 108 -13.41 -5.84 11.14
CA GLN A 108 -12.19 -6.30 11.82
C GLN A 108 -11.07 -6.60 10.81
N TRP A 109 -11.44 -7.05 9.61
CA TRP A 109 -10.52 -7.52 8.58
C TRP A 109 -10.05 -6.41 7.65
N VAL A 110 -10.78 -5.29 7.59
CA VAL A 110 -10.48 -4.15 6.72
C VAL A 110 -9.02 -3.70 6.78
N PRO A 111 -8.40 -3.42 7.97
CA PRO A 111 -7.01 -2.97 8.00
C PRO A 111 -6.03 -4.03 7.46
N PHE A 112 -6.27 -5.32 7.70
CA PHE A 112 -5.42 -6.39 7.19
C PHE A 112 -5.52 -6.56 5.69
N VAL A 113 -6.74 -6.49 5.15
CA VAL A 113 -6.98 -6.61 3.69
C VAL A 113 -6.39 -5.42 2.96
N LEU A 114 -6.51 -4.19 3.48
CA LEU A 114 -5.89 -3.01 2.88
C LEU A 114 -4.36 -3.09 2.91
N GLY A 115 -3.78 -3.56 4.02
CA GLY A 115 -2.34 -3.83 4.11
C GLY A 115 -1.87 -4.88 3.10
N LEU A 116 -2.63 -5.97 2.95
CA LEU A 116 -2.35 -6.99 1.93
C LEU A 116 -2.44 -6.44 0.52
N GLN A 117 -3.47 -5.65 0.20
CA GLN A 117 -3.61 -4.98 -1.09
C GLN A 117 -2.41 -4.07 -1.36
N CYS A 118 -1.99 -3.28 -0.39
CA CYS A 118 -0.79 -2.43 -0.48
C CYS A 118 0.44 -3.25 -0.90
N CYS A 119 0.66 -4.42 -0.28
CA CYS A 119 1.73 -5.34 -0.67
C CYS A 119 1.54 -5.86 -2.10
N LEU A 120 0.34 -6.33 -2.45
CA LEU A 120 0.05 -6.92 -3.76
C LEU A 120 0.21 -5.93 -4.92
N PHE A 121 -0.07 -4.64 -4.71
CA PHE A 121 0.16 -3.61 -5.72
C PHE A 121 1.65 -3.28 -5.91
N TYR A 122 2.49 -3.52 -4.90
CA TYR A 122 3.93 -3.29 -4.99
C TYR A 122 4.71 -4.50 -5.52
N VAL A 123 4.21 -5.72 -5.31
CA VAL A 123 4.85 -6.97 -5.73
C VAL A 123 5.21 -7.04 -7.23
N PRO A 124 4.34 -6.65 -8.18
CA PRO A 124 4.66 -6.68 -9.61
C PRO A 124 5.93 -5.87 -9.95
N ARG A 125 6.13 -4.71 -9.33
CA ARG A 125 7.34 -3.91 -9.49
C ARG A 125 8.57 -4.64 -8.96
N LEU A 126 8.48 -5.24 -7.77
CA LEU A 126 9.59 -6.00 -7.21
C LEU A 126 9.99 -7.16 -8.12
N ILE A 127 9.01 -7.89 -8.66
CA ILE A 127 9.24 -8.98 -9.61
C ILE A 127 9.92 -8.44 -10.88
N TRP A 128 9.40 -7.35 -11.45
CA TRP A 128 9.98 -6.71 -12.63
C TRP A 128 11.44 -6.30 -12.41
N GLN A 129 11.73 -5.56 -11.32
CA GLN A 129 13.08 -5.14 -10.98
C GLN A 129 14.03 -6.34 -10.76
N THR A 130 13.56 -7.40 -10.10
CA THR A 130 14.34 -8.62 -9.89
C THR A 130 14.66 -9.32 -11.22
N ILE A 131 13.71 -9.40 -12.13
CA ILE A 131 13.91 -10.00 -13.46
C ILE A 131 14.87 -9.15 -14.28
N CYS A 132 14.68 -7.83 -14.33
CA CYS A 132 15.55 -6.91 -15.06
C CYS A 132 16.98 -6.98 -14.54
N TYR A 133 17.18 -6.98 -13.22
CA TYR A 133 18.49 -7.11 -12.60
C TYR A 133 19.15 -8.46 -12.92
N ASN A 134 18.41 -9.58 -12.84
CA ASN A 134 18.98 -10.90 -13.13
C ASN A 134 19.31 -11.13 -14.60
N ARG A 135 18.55 -10.53 -15.51
CA ARG A 135 18.77 -10.66 -16.96
C ARG A 135 19.86 -9.72 -17.47
N THR A 136 19.79 -8.46 -17.05
CA THR A 136 20.68 -7.40 -17.53
C THR A 136 21.97 -7.38 -16.70
N GLY A 137 21.97 -7.85 -15.45
CA GLY A 137 23.16 -7.80 -14.59
C GLY A 137 23.47 -6.41 -14.03
N THR A 138 22.67 -5.40 -14.38
CA THR A 138 22.75 -4.04 -13.85
C THR A 138 21.35 -3.44 -13.70
N ASP A 139 21.28 -2.31 -13.00
CA ASP A 139 20.07 -1.53 -12.85
C ASP A 139 19.81 -0.67 -14.09
N LEU A 140 18.79 -1.04 -14.85
CA LEU A 140 18.36 -0.35 -16.07
C LEU A 140 17.90 1.09 -15.77
N GLU A 141 17.41 1.37 -14.56
CA GLU A 141 17.02 2.71 -14.14
C GLU A 141 18.24 3.64 -14.01
N ASN A 142 19.36 3.12 -13.52
CA ASN A 142 20.62 3.89 -13.47
C ASN A 142 21.16 4.21 -14.86
N LEU A 143 21.05 3.30 -15.82
CA LEU A 143 21.47 3.55 -17.20
C LEU A 143 20.65 4.67 -17.84
N VAL A 144 19.33 4.65 -17.66
CA VAL A 144 18.43 5.72 -18.14
C VAL A 144 18.74 7.05 -17.45
N SER A 145 19.03 7.02 -16.14
CA SER A 145 19.42 8.21 -15.37
C SER A 145 20.76 8.81 -15.83
N GLN A 146 21.74 7.97 -16.19
CA GLN A 146 23.02 8.40 -16.75
C GLN A 146 22.84 9.03 -18.13
N ALA A 147 22.06 8.39 -19.02
CA ALA A 147 21.74 8.93 -20.34
C ALA A 147 21.00 10.29 -20.23
N MET A 148 20.07 10.40 -19.30
CA MET A 148 19.39 11.65 -18.95
C MET A 148 20.35 12.72 -18.43
N THR A 149 21.29 12.35 -17.59
CA THR A 149 22.30 13.28 -17.07
C THR A 149 23.21 13.78 -18.19
N ALA A 150 23.59 12.91 -19.14
CA ALA A 150 24.34 13.30 -20.33
C ALA A 150 23.59 14.33 -21.19
N MET A 151 22.26 14.21 -21.30
CA MET A 151 21.43 15.18 -22.02
C MET A 151 21.44 16.59 -21.41
N HIS A 152 21.65 16.70 -20.09
CA HIS A 152 21.61 17.97 -19.36
C HIS A 152 22.99 18.48 -18.94
N ALA A 153 24.07 17.76 -19.24
CA ALA A 153 25.43 18.13 -18.86
C ALA A 153 26.07 19.15 -19.83
N ASP A 154 27.00 19.96 -19.30
CA ASP A 154 27.84 20.87 -20.09
C ASP A 154 28.75 20.11 -21.07
N GLU A 155 29.24 20.78 -22.11
CA GLU A 155 29.91 20.14 -23.26
C GLU A 155 31.03 19.15 -22.89
N LYS A 156 31.86 19.47 -21.88
CA LYS A 156 32.89 18.55 -21.35
C LYS A 156 32.29 17.36 -20.58
N GLY A 157 31.38 17.61 -19.63
CA GLY A 157 30.77 16.55 -18.82
C GLY A 157 29.85 15.63 -19.63
N ARG A 158 29.29 16.11 -20.73
CA ARG A 158 28.48 15.32 -21.66
C ARG A 158 29.30 14.25 -22.38
N GLN A 159 30.53 14.55 -22.81
CA GLN A 159 31.36 13.55 -23.51
C GLN A 159 31.72 12.40 -22.56
N ASP A 160 32.15 12.71 -21.35
CA ASP A 160 32.45 11.71 -20.32
C ASP A 160 31.21 10.86 -19.99
N ALA A 161 30.03 11.47 -19.87
CA ALA A 161 28.79 10.75 -19.58
C ALA A 161 28.34 9.84 -20.74
N ILE A 162 28.52 10.27 -22.00
CA ILE A 162 28.23 9.45 -23.19
C ILE A 162 29.17 8.25 -23.26
N GLU A 163 30.47 8.45 -23.04
CA GLU A 163 31.47 7.38 -23.07
C GLU A 163 31.14 6.32 -22.01
N ASN A 164 30.90 6.74 -20.76
CA ASN A 164 30.51 5.84 -19.68
C ASN A 164 29.21 5.06 -19.98
N THR A 165 28.21 5.72 -20.57
CA THR A 165 26.94 5.07 -20.94
C THR A 165 27.15 4.07 -22.08
N ALA A 166 27.98 4.40 -23.07
CA ALA A 166 28.29 3.53 -24.19
C ALA A 166 29.04 2.26 -23.73
N THR A 167 30.05 2.42 -22.88
CA THR A 167 30.78 1.28 -22.29
C THR A 167 29.85 0.39 -21.46
N ALA A 168 28.96 0.98 -20.66
CA ALA A 168 27.99 0.21 -19.90
C ALA A 168 27.06 -0.63 -20.81
N ILE A 169 26.56 -0.07 -21.91
CA ILE A 169 25.74 -0.82 -22.89
C ILE A 169 26.55 -1.91 -23.58
N GLU A 170 27.81 -1.64 -23.90
CA GLU A 170 28.72 -2.60 -24.52
C GLU A 170 28.94 -3.83 -23.63
N ASP A 171 29.25 -3.62 -22.35
CA ASP A 171 29.43 -4.68 -21.36
C ASP A 171 28.17 -5.55 -21.22
N LEU A 172 26.99 -4.92 -21.26
CA LEU A 172 25.71 -5.62 -21.20
C LEU A 172 25.47 -6.51 -22.42
N LEU A 173 25.72 -6.02 -23.63
CA LEU A 173 25.53 -6.78 -24.86
C LEU A 173 26.49 -7.98 -24.94
N PHE A 174 27.75 -7.80 -24.53
CA PHE A 174 28.73 -8.88 -24.58
C PHE A 174 28.53 -9.94 -23.50
N GLN A 175 28.07 -9.57 -22.29
CA GLN A 175 27.69 -10.55 -21.26
C GLN A 175 26.52 -11.45 -21.70
N VAL A 176 25.52 -10.89 -22.38
CA VAL A 176 24.39 -11.66 -22.93
C VAL A 176 24.88 -12.64 -24.01
N THR A 177 25.81 -12.20 -24.86
CA THR A 177 26.34 -13.02 -25.96
C THR A 177 27.12 -14.24 -25.43
N GLN A 178 27.94 -14.08 -24.38
CA GLN A 178 28.67 -15.21 -23.79
C GLN A 178 27.76 -16.26 -23.14
N LYS A 179 26.66 -15.84 -22.50
CA LYS A 179 25.66 -16.77 -21.92
C LYS A 179 24.87 -17.57 -22.95
N SER A 180 24.81 -17.12 -24.21
CA SER A 180 24.04 -17.81 -25.27
C SER A 180 24.85 -18.89 -26.01
N TYR A 181 26.17 -18.92 -25.84
CA TYR A 181 27.07 -19.89 -26.48
C TYR A 181 27.60 -20.98 -25.52
N ALA A 182 27.26 -20.90 -24.23
CA ALA A 182 27.56 -21.88 -23.19
C ALA A 182 26.30 -22.66 -22.81
#